data_AF-A0A6I1W299-F1
#
_entry.id   AF-A0A6I1W299-F1
#
_cell.length_a   1.000
_cell.length_b   1.000
_cell.length_c   1.000
_cell.angle_alpha   90.00
_cell.angle_beta   90.00
_cell.angle_gamma   90.00
#
_symmetry.space_group_name_H-M   'P 1'
#
loop_
_entity.id
_entity.type
_entity.pdbx_description
1 polymer ?
#
loop_
_entity_poly.entity_id
_entity_poly.type
_entity_poly.pdbx_seq_one_letter_code
_entity_poly.pdbx_strand_id
1 'polypeptide(L)'
;TMLSHGDLEMGHARALLGLPDNKQVEGARHVVARGLTVRQTEALVRQWLSGKQEPAEPVKADPDITRLEQRLAERLGSAVQIRHGKK
;
A
#
# COMPACT_ATOMS: atom_id res chain seq x y z
N THR A 1 -12.25 -17.62 -9.26
CA THR A 1 -10.90 -17.25 -9.76
C THR A 1 -10.79 -15.73 -9.73
N MET A 2 -9.83 -15.15 -9.01
CA MET A 2 -9.69 -13.69 -8.87
C MET A 2 -9.48 -12.96 -10.21
N LEU A 3 -8.90 -13.64 -11.20
CA LEU A 3 -8.75 -13.13 -12.57
C LEU A 3 -10.09 -13.04 -13.33
N SER A 4 -11.06 -13.90 -12.99
CA SER A 4 -12.34 -14.00 -13.71
C SER A 4 -13.35 -12.94 -13.27
N HIS A 5 -13.09 -12.29 -12.14
CA HIS A 5 -13.97 -11.26 -11.55
C HIS A 5 -13.51 -9.84 -11.88
N GLY A 6 -12.37 -9.67 -12.55
CA GLY A 6 -11.78 -8.36 -12.84
C GLY A 6 -10.93 -7.79 -11.70
N ASP A 7 -10.83 -8.49 -10.57
CA ASP A 7 -10.04 -8.07 -9.40
C ASP A 7 -8.53 -8.07 -9.68
N LEU A 8 -8.09 -8.80 -10.70
CA LEU A 8 -6.70 -8.89 -11.15
C LEU A 8 -6.62 -8.92 -12.68
N GLU A 9 -6.02 -7.90 -13.27
CA GLU A 9 -5.58 -7.93 -14.67
C GLU A 9 -4.45 -8.95 -14.93
N MET A 10 -4.27 -9.37 -16.20
CA MET A 10 -3.17 -10.25 -16.63
C MET A 10 -1.79 -9.72 -16.22
N GLY A 11 -1.61 -8.39 -16.18
CA GLY A 11 -0.36 -7.77 -15.72
C GLY A 11 -0.02 -8.12 -14.27
N HIS A 12 -1.02 -8.17 -13.38
CA HIS A 12 -0.82 -8.57 -11.99
C HIS A 12 -0.40 -10.03 -11.89
N ALA A 13 -1.08 -10.92 -12.63
CA ALA A 13 -0.73 -12.34 -12.65
C ALA A 13 0.72 -12.54 -13.13
N ARG A 14 1.13 -11.85 -14.20
CA ARG A 14 2.50 -11.91 -14.72
C ARG A 14 3.54 -11.44 -13.71
N ALA A 15 3.25 -10.35 -12.97
CA ALA A 15 4.13 -9.86 -11.93
C ALA A 15 4.26 -10.87 -10.78
N LEU A 16 3.14 -11.45 -10.32
CA LEU A 16 3.11 -12.40 -9.21
C LEU A 16 3.84 -13.70 -9.52
N LEU A 17 3.89 -14.15 -10.79
CA LEU A 17 4.68 -15.31 -11.21
C LEU A 17 6.19 -15.19 -10.94
N GLY A 18 6.69 -13.98 -10.69
CA GLY A 18 8.07 -13.77 -10.25
C GLY A 18 8.33 -14.17 -8.79
N LEU A 19 7.28 -14.40 -7.99
CA LEU A 19 7.40 -14.86 -6.61
C LEU A 19 7.43 -16.40 -6.54
N PRO A 20 8.07 -16.98 -5.51
CA PRO A 20 7.96 -18.41 -5.23
C PRO A 20 6.50 -18.81 -4.96
N ASP A 21 6.10 -20.03 -5.32
CA ASP A 21 4.71 -20.49 -5.30
C ASP A 21 4.00 -20.29 -3.95
N ASN A 22 4.71 -20.46 -2.84
CA ASN A 22 4.16 -20.24 -1.49
C ASN A 22 3.81 -18.77 -1.21
N LYS A 23 4.41 -17.82 -1.92
CA LYS A 23 4.18 -16.37 -1.80
C LYS A 23 3.25 -15.81 -2.87
N GLN A 24 2.97 -16.55 -3.96
CA GLN A 24 2.10 -16.07 -5.04
C GLN A 24 0.66 -15.84 -4.55
N VAL A 25 0.13 -16.77 -3.75
CA VAL A 25 -1.22 -16.67 -3.19
C VAL A 25 -1.32 -15.50 -2.19
N GLU A 26 -0.29 -15.32 -1.37
CA GLU A 26 -0.21 -14.21 -0.41
C GLU A 26 -0.11 -12.87 -1.13
N GLY A 27 0.76 -12.77 -2.14
CA GLY A 27 0.90 -11.59 -2.99
C GLY A 27 -0.39 -11.24 -3.71
N ALA A 28 -1.10 -12.22 -4.29
CA ALA A 28 -2.39 -12.00 -4.93
C ALA A 28 -3.43 -11.41 -3.96
N ARG A 29 -3.50 -11.94 -2.74
CA ARG A 29 -4.38 -11.40 -1.69
C ARG A 29 -4.02 -9.95 -1.33
N HIS A 30 -2.72 -9.65 -1.23
CA HIS A 30 -2.24 -8.29 -0.97
C HIS A 30 -2.63 -7.31 -2.07
N VAL A 31 -2.49 -7.71 -3.34
CA VAL A 31 -2.84 -6.89 -4.50
C VAL A 31 -4.34 -6.58 -4.51
N VAL A 32 -5.20 -7.59 -4.30
CA VAL A 32 -6.65 -7.40 -4.25
C VAL A 32 -7.07 -6.58 -3.03
N ALA A 33 -6.55 -6.89 -1.84
CA ALA A 33 -6.92 -6.20 -0.60
C ALA A 33 -6.53 -4.71 -0.60
N ARG A 34 -5.41 -4.36 -1.24
CA ARG A 34 -4.94 -2.97 -1.36
C ARG A 34 -5.34 -2.29 -2.67
N GLY A 35 -6.01 -3.00 -3.58
CA GLY A 35 -6.39 -2.48 -4.90
C GLY A 35 -5.19 -1.96 -5.71
N LEU A 36 -4.07 -2.70 -5.70
CA LEU A 36 -2.83 -2.24 -6.32
C LEU A 36 -2.93 -2.25 -7.84
N THR A 37 -2.30 -1.26 -8.48
CA THR A 37 -2.07 -1.25 -9.92
C THR A 37 -0.98 -2.24 -10.33
N VAL A 38 -0.88 -2.55 -11.62
CA VAL A 38 0.14 -3.47 -12.17
C VAL A 38 1.55 -3.01 -11.80
N ARG A 39 1.85 -1.72 -11.94
CA ARG A 39 3.16 -1.16 -11.56
C ARG A 39 3.45 -1.27 -10.07
N GLN A 40 2.45 -1.04 -9.21
CA GLN A 40 2.62 -1.21 -7.76
C GLN A 40 2.83 -2.67 -7.38
N THR A 41 2.19 -3.59 -8.10
CA THR A 41 2.36 -5.03 -7.91
C THR A 41 3.76 -5.49 -8.31
N GLU A 42 4.30 -5.00 -9.44
CA GLU A 42 5.69 -5.24 -9.82
C GLU A 42 6.69 -4.72 -8.77
N ALA A 43 6.41 -3.54 -8.19
CA ALA A 43 7.22 -2.98 -7.12
C ALA A 43 7.17 -3.83 -5.84
N LEU A 44 5.97 -4.26 -5.43
CA LEU A 44 5.75 -5.16 -4.30
C LEU A 44 6.52 -6.48 -4.47
N VAL A 45 6.42 -7.10 -5.65
CA VAL A 45 7.12 -8.35 -5.97
C VAL A 45 8.63 -8.15 -5.90
N ARG A 46 9.18 -7.09 -6.50
CA ARG A 46 10.61 -6.77 -6.41
C ARG A 46 11.07 -6.58 -4.97
N GLN A 47 10.26 -5.92 -4.15
CA GLN A 47 10.57 -5.68 -2.75
C GLN A 47 10.63 -7.00 -1.96
N TRP A 48 9.64 -7.87 -2.15
CA TRP A 48 9.56 -9.20 -1.51
C TRP A 48 10.71 -10.13 -1.90
N LEU A 49 11.19 -10.02 -3.14
CA LEU A 49 12.37 -10.75 -3.62
C LEU A 49 13.69 -10.17 -3.07
N SER A 50 13.76 -8.85 -2.86
CA SER A 50 14.95 -8.18 -2.32
C SER A 50 15.16 -8.39 -0.81
N GLY A 51 14.22 -9.04 -0.11
CA GLY A 51 14.28 -9.28 1.33
C GLY A 51 14.21 -8.01 2.19
N LYS A 52 13.99 -6.84 1.58
CA LYS A 52 13.93 -5.56 2.27
C LYS A 52 12.50 -5.33 2.76
N GLN A 53 12.28 -5.57 4.05
CA GLN A 53 11.04 -5.18 4.74
C GLN A 53 10.76 -3.69 4.48
N GLU A 54 9.48 -3.35 4.29
CA GLU A 54 8.98 -2.00 3.99
C GLU A 54 9.69 -0.91 4.81
N PRO A 55 10.24 0.15 4.19
CA PRO A 55 9.88 1.47 4.68
C PRO A 55 8.37 1.58 4.44
N ALA A 56 7.60 1.66 5.52
CA ALA A 56 6.16 1.89 5.44
C ALA A 56 5.89 2.95 4.36
N GLU A 57 5.04 2.65 3.38
CA GLU A 57 4.55 3.68 2.48
C GLU A 57 4.14 4.87 3.36
N PRO A 58 4.67 6.08 3.14
CA PRO A 58 4.17 7.23 3.88
C PRO A 58 2.69 7.27 3.56
N VAL A 59 1.87 7.02 4.58
CA VAL A 59 0.44 7.31 4.54
C VAL A 59 0.37 8.69 3.94
N LYS A 60 -0.15 8.82 2.72
CA LYS A 60 -0.31 10.11 2.05
C LYS A 60 -1.07 10.98 3.04
N ALA A 61 -0.34 11.86 3.72
CA ALA A 61 -0.93 12.78 4.66
C ALA A 61 -1.86 13.64 3.82
N ASP A 62 -3.15 13.54 4.11
CA ASP A 62 -4.15 14.36 3.45
C ASP A 62 -3.73 15.83 3.65
N PRO A 63 -3.61 16.64 2.57
CA PRO A 63 -3.20 18.04 2.70
C PRO A 63 -4.11 18.82 3.66
N ASP A 64 -5.37 18.43 3.82
CA ASP A 64 -6.29 19.05 4.78
C ASP A 64 -5.97 18.64 6.23
N ILE A 65 -5.56 17.39 6.45
CA ILE A 65 -5.08 16.92 7.76
C ILE A 65 -3.78 17.64 8.11
N THR A 66 -2.84 17.77 7.16
CA THR A 66 -1.58 18.49 7.36
C THR A 66 -1.83 19.96 7.75
N ARG A 67 -2.75 20.64 7.06
CA ARG A 67 -3.14 22.03 7.39
C ARG A 67 -3.82 22.14 8.74
N LEU A 68 -4.58 21.12 9.14
CA LEU A 68 -5.22 21.08 10.45
C LEU A 68 -4.18 20.86 11.57
N GLU A 69 -3.24 19.94 11.37
CA GLU A 69 -2.10 19.70 12.26
C GLU A 69 -1.29 20.98 12.49
N GLN A 70 -0.95 21.71 11.43
CA GLN A 70 -0.22 22.98 11.52
C GLN A 70 -0.97 24.03 12.34
N ARG A 71 -2.26 24.26 12.06
CA ARG A 71 -3.06 25.24 12.80
C ARG A 71 -3.23 24.88 14.27
N LEU A 72 -3.35 23.58 14.58
CA LEU A 72 -3.42 23.12 15.96
C LEU A 72 -2.07 23.25 16.66
N ALA A 73 -0.97 22.96 15.96
CA ALA A 73 0.38 23.11 16.49
C ALA A 73 0.71 24.57 16.83
N GLU A 74 0.32 25.52 15.98
CA GLU A 74 0.47 26.96 16.23
C GLU A 74 -0.30 27.42 17.48
N ARG A 75 -1.53 26.91 17.68
CA ARG A 75 -2.37 27.29 18.83
C ARG A 75 -1.94 26.64 20.14
N LEU A 76 -1.41 25.42 20.08
CA LEU A 76 -1.02 24.63 21.25
C LEU A 76 0.47 24.77 21.58
N GLY A 77 1.27 25.34 20.69
CA GLY A 77 2.72 25.48 20.85
C GLY A 77 3.46 24.14 20.87
N SER A 78 2.88 23.08 20.30
CA SER A 78 3.41 21.71 20.36
C SER A 78 3.11 20.93 19.09
N ALA A 79 3.89 19.90 18.80
CA ALA A 79 3.69 19.06 17.62
C ALA A 79 2.39 18.26 17.74
N VAL A 80 1.51 18.40 16.75
CA VAL A 80 0.22 17.70 16.69
C VAL A 80 0.25 16.68 15.57
N GLN A 81 -0.07 15.43 15.90
CA GLN A 81 -0.24 14.34 14.93
C GLN A 81 -1.66 13.80 15.01
N ILE A 82 -2.40 13.84 13.91
CA ILE A 82 -3.78 13.38 13.81
C ILE A 82 -3.79 11.96 13.25
N ARG A 83 -4.13 10.98 14.09
CA ARG A 83 -4.31 9.58 13.69
C ARG A 83 -5.78 9.29 13.39
N HIS A 84 -6.17 9.32 12.12
CA HIS A 84 -7.50 8.89 11.69
C HIS A 84 -7.54 7.35 11.54
N GLY A 85 -8.15 6.66 12.50
CA GLY A 85 -8.55 5.26 12.36
C GLY A 85 -9.96 5.18 11.79
N LYS A 86 -10.14 4.49 10.66
CA LYS A 86 -11.48 4.15 10.13
C LYS A 86 -12.25 3.34 11.18
N LYS A 87 -13.45 3.79 11.54
CA LYS A 87 -14.50 2.95 12.13
C LYS A 87 -15.39 2.45 11.02
#